data_AF-A0A382Y1R1-F1
#
_entry.id   AF-A0A382Y1R1-F1
#
_cell.length_a   1.000
_cell.length_b   1.000
_cell.length_c   1.000
_cell.angle_alpha   90.00
_cell.angle_beta   90.00
_cell.angle_gamma   90.00
#
_symmetry.space_group_name_H-M   'P 1'
#
loop_
_entity.id
_entity.type
_entity.pdbx_description
1 polymer ?
#
loop_
_entity_poly.entity_id
_entity_poly.type
_entity_poly.pdbx_seq_one_letter_code
_entity_poly.pdbx_strand_id
1 'polypeptide(L)'
;VVEELELGSPLGVCALHGGGLERATEVVAREVAVRTGATYYGIIQPEGTRRHLSSTRFDPDASPRLATFLDRVRTVVSIHGYGRDDDFFAVLLGGTNRPFAHHLAGHLRDTLPDDYRVVDDLAEMPRRLRGVHPRNPVNRPRHGGVQVELPPSIRWNLDAHDWSDR
;
A
#
# COMPACT_ATOMS: atom_id res chain seq x y z
N VAL A 1 -2.76 13.67 -12.63
CA VAL A 1 -2.07 12.52 -11.99
C VAL A 1 -0.60 12.81 -12.03
N VAL A 2 0.10 12.69 -10.91
CA VAL A 2 1.54 12.92 -10.79
C VAL A 2 2.19 11.65 -10.26
N GLU A 3 3.33 11.28 -10.83
CA GLU A 3 4.16 10.20 -10.28
C GLU A 3 5.29 10.79 -9.44
N GLU A 4 5.60 10.18 -8.30
CA GLU A 4 6.69 10.55 -7.43
C GLU A 4 7.65 9.36 -7.27
N LEU A 5 8.95 9.65 -7.21
CA LEU A 5 9.98 8.64 -7.04
C LEU A 5 11.13 9.24 -6.23
N GLU A 6 11.48 8.58 -5.14
CA GLU A 6 12.67 8.88 -4.34
C GLU A 6 13.48 7.60 -4.14
N LEU A 7 14.76 7.63 -4.53
CA LEU A 7 15.61 6.45 -4.47
C LEU A 7 16.24 6.29 -3.09
N GLY A 8 16.13 5.09 -2.53
CA GLY A 8 16.66 4.74 -1.22
C GLY A 8 17.27 3.34 -1.23
N SER A 9 17.03 2.58 -0.16
CA SER A 9 17.49 1.20 0.00
C SER A 9 16.77 0.22 -0.96
N PRO A 10 17.20 -1.05 -1.04
CA PRO A 10 16.49 -2.08 -1.81
C PRO A 10 15.12 -2.50 -1.25
N LEU A 11 14.70 -1.99 -0.09
CA LEU A 11 13.30 -2.07 0.33
C LEU A 11 12.51 -1.00 -0.45
N GLY A 12 11.40 -1.39 -1.07
CA GLY A 12 10.48 -0.47 -1.72
C GLY A 12 9.24 -0.24 -0.87
N VAL A 13 8.74 1.00 -0.85
CA VAL A 13 7.42 1.34 -0.33
C VAL A 13 6.69 2.13 -1.41
N CYS A 14 5.44 1.78 -1.70
CA CYS A 14 4.69 2.49 -2.72
C CYS A 14 3.21 2.69 -2.40
N ALA A 15 2.60 3.66 -3.09
CA ALA A 15 1.16 3.90 -3.12
C ALA A 15 0.72 4.15 -4.56
N LEU A 16 0.05 3.17 -5.18
CA LEU A 16 -0.40 3.27 -6.59
C LEU A 16 -1.69 4.11 -6.75
N HIS A 17 -2.34 4.41 -5.63
CA HIS A 17 -3.69 4.97 -5.58
C HIS A 17 -3.80 6.21 -4.69
N GLY A 18 -2.69 6.89 -4.44
CA GLY A 18 -2.63 8.07 -3.57
C GLY A 18 -3.38 9.30 -4.07
N GLY A 19 -3.43 10.30 -3.20
CA GLY A 19 -4.17 11.54 -3.39
C GLY A 19 -5.68 11.31 -3.33
N GLY A 20 -6.42 11.89 -4.27
CA GLY A 20 -7.89 11.92 -4.24
C GLY A 20 -8.62 10.60 -4.46
N LEU A 21 -7.91 9.48 -4.73
CA LEU A 21 -8.53 8.16 -4.91
C LEU A 21 -8.57 7.37 -3.59
N GLU A 22 -7.41 7.05 -3.02
CA GLU A 22 -7.26 6.42 -1.70
C GLU A 22 -6.49 7.36 -0.79
N ARG A 23 -7.20 8.35 -0.23
CA ARG A 23 -6.62 9.43 0.58
C ARG A 23 -5.71 8.92 1.70
N ALA A 24 -4.62 9.64 1.93
CA ALA A 24 -3.55 9.42 2.91
C ALA A 24 -2.62 8.22 2.63
N THR A 25 -2.87 7.38 1.62
CA THR A 25 -2.00 6.22 1.33
C THR A 25 -0.59 6.63 0.91
N GLU A 26 -0.45 7.67 0.09
CA GLU A 26 0.83 8.24 -0.31
C GLU A 26 1.59 8.84 0.87
N VAL A 27 0.86 9.45 1.82
CA VAL A 27 1.45 10.09 3.00
C VAL A 27 2.03 9.02 3.91
N VAL A 28 1.27 7.96 4.17
CA VAL A 28 1.76 6.78 4.91
C VAL A 28 2.96 6.14 4.20
N ALA A 29 2.86 5.90 2.89
CA ALA A 29 3.95 5.30 2.13
C ALA A 29 5.24 6.14 2.15
N ARG A 30 5.10 7.46 2.01
CA ARG A 30 6.22 8.40 2.07
C ARG A 30 6.85 8.44 3.45
N GLU A 31 6.05 8.52 4.52
CA GLU A 31 6.55 8.55 5.89
C GLU A 31 7.29 7.27 6.26
N VAL A 32 6.75 6.11 5.88
CA VAL A 32 7.43 4.82 6.07
C VAL A 32 8.75 4.81 5.30
N ALA A 33 8.77 5.30 4.06
CA ALA A 33 9.99 5.35 3.26
C ALA A 33 11.06 6.25 3.89
N VAL A 34 10.70 7.44 4.37
CA VAL A 34 11.62 8.36 5.06
C VAL A 34 12.20 7.72 6.32
N ARG A 35 11.36 7.13 7.17
CA ARG A 35 11.80 6.52 8.45
C ARG A 35 12.68 5.29 8.26
N THR A 36 12.53 4.58 7.13
CA THR A 36 13.29 3.35 6.85
C THR A 36 14.42 3.56 5.84
N GLY A 37 14.54 4.74 5.24
CA GLY A 37 15.42 5.01 4.10
C GLY A 37 15.09 4.14 2.88
N ALA A 38 13.84 3.69 2.73
CA ALA A 38 13.40 2.87 1.61
C ALA A 38 13.24 3.67 0.32
N THR A 39 13.31 2.99 -0.82
CA THR A 39 12.92 3.59 -2.10
C THR A 39 11.41 3.80 -2.11
N TYR A 40 10.95 5.01 -2.44
CA TYR A 40 9.53 5.37 -2.50
C TYR A 40 9.05 5.52 -3.94
N TYR A 41 7.84 5.05 -4.24
CA TYR A 41 7.11 5.37 -5.46
C TYR A 41 5.64 5.67 -5.18
N GLY A 42 5.12 6.78 -5.69
CA GLY A 42 3.75 7.21 -5.45
C GLY A 42 3.05 7.68 -6.72
N ILE A 43 1.74 7.47 -6.80
CA ILE A 43 0.88 8.04 -7.83
C ILE A 43 -0.19 8.89 -7.17
N ILE A 44 -0.10 10.20 -7.39
CA ILE A 44 -0.97 11.20 -6.78
C ILE A 44 -2.08 11.56 -7.75
N GLN A 45 -3.30 11.16 -7.41
CA GLN A 45 -4.49 11.44 -8.21
C GLN A 45 -5.15 12.74 -7.76
N PRO A 46 -5.72 13.53 -8.69
CA PRO A 46 -6.44 14.75 -8.33
C PRO A 46 -7.60 14.49 -7.38
N GLU A 47 -7.98 15.50 -6.60
CA GLU A 47 -9.17 15.46 -5.76
C GLU A 47 -10.43 15.13 -6.59
N GLY A 48 -11.37 14.39 -6.00
CA GLY A 48 -12.61 13.97 -6.66
C GLY A 48 -12.44 12.81 -7.67
N THR A 49 -11.24 12.22 -7.79
CA THR A 49 -11.03 11.08 -8.68
C THR A 49 -11.81 9.86 -8.23
N ARG A 50 -12.62 9.30 -9.13
CA ARG A 50 -13.40 8.06 -8.89
C ARG A 50 -12.96 6.88 -9.74
N ARG A 51 -12.12 7.13 -10.74
CA ARG A 51 -11.70 6.12 -11.71
C ARG A 51 -10.54 5.31 -11.14
N HIS A 52 -10.87 4.16 -10.57
CA HIS A 52 -9.88 3.22 -10.05
C HIS A 52 -9.25 2.36 -11.18
N LEU A 53 -7.93 2.44 -11.33
CA LEU A 53 -7.15 1.50 -12.15
C LEU A 53 -6.70 0.33 -11.27
N SER A 54 -6.94 -0.91 -11.71
CA SER A 54 -6.50 -2.11 -10.96
C SER A 54 -4.98 -2.15 -10.88
N SER A 55 -4.41 -2.55 -9.73
CA SER A 55 -2.96 -2.73 -9.54
C SER A 55 -2.33 -3.63 -10.62
N THR A 56 -3.07 -4.60 -11.15
CA THR A 56 -2.59 -5.50 -12.23
C THR A 56 -2.42 -4.83 -13.60
N ARG A 57 -2.85 -3.57 -13.74
CA ARG A 57 -2.77 -2.77 -14.97
C ARG A 57 -1.71 -1.67 -14.90
N PHE A 58 -0.98 -1.54 -13.79
CA PHE A 58 0.18 -0.66 -13.72
C PHE A 58 1.35 -1.39 -14.38
N ASP A 59 1.71 -0.90 -15.56
CA ASP A 59 2.70 -1.52 -16.42
C ASP A 59 4.00 -0.70 -16.39
N PRO A 60 5.14 -1.26 -15.95
CA PRO A 60 6.41 -0.53 -15.96
C PRO A 60 6.86 -0.12 -17.36
N ASP A 61 6.43 -0.83 -18.41
CA ASP A 61 6.75 -0.43 -19.79
C ASP A 61 6.06 0.90 -20.18
N ALA A 62 4.98 1.25 -19.47
CA ALA A 62 4.23 2.50 -19.66
C ALA A 62 4.67 3.62 -18.69
N SER A 63 5.54 3.34 -17.71
CA SER A 63 6.06 4.34 -16.77
C SER A 63 7.57 4.12 -16.49
N PRO A 64 8.44 5.01 -17.00
CA PRO A 64 9.87 4.97 -16.68
C PRO A 64 10.17 5.06 -15.18
N ARG A 65 9.33 5.76 -14.40
CA ARG A 65 9.51 5.88 -12.94
C ARG A 65 9.16 4.59 -12.22
N LEU A 66 8.07 3.92 -12.62
CA LEU A 66 7.71 2.61 -12.07
C LEU A 66 8.77 1.56 -12.45
N ALA A 67 9.27 1.57 -13.68
CA ALA A 67 10.37 0.71 -14.10
C ALA A 67 11.62 0.94 -13.24
N THR A 68 12.03 2.20 -13.07
CA THR A 68 13.18 2.56 -12.23
C THR A 68 13.00 2.12 -10.77
N PHE A 69 11.80 2.28 -10.21
CA PHE A 69 11.47 1.80 -8.87
C PHE A 69 11.63 0.28 -8.76
N LEU A 70 11.04 -0.48 -9.70
CA LEU A 70 11.05 -1.94 -9.68
C LEU A 70 12.46 -2.52 -9.90
N ASP A 71 13.30 -1.85 -10.71
CA ASP A 71 14.70 -2.23 -10.92
C ASP A 71 15.56 -2.01 -9.67
N ARG A 72 15.20 -1.04 -8.82
CA ARG A 72 15.95 -0.70 -7.60
C ARG A 72 15.69 -1.67 -6.45
N VAL A 73 14.47 -2.18 -6.32
CA VAL A 73 13.97 -2.82 -5.11
C VAL A 73 13.98 -4.36 -5.20
N ARG A 74 14.15 -5.03 -4.06
CA ARG A 74 14.12 -6.50 -3.96
C ARG A 74 12.87 -7.04 -3.30
N THR A 75 12.21 -6.22 -2.48
CA THR A 75 10.92 -6.46 -1.82
C THR A 75 10.15 -5.15 -1.79
N VAL A 76 8.82 -5.20 -1.91
CA VAL A 76 7.96 -4.00 -1.85
C VAL A 76 6.87 -4.15 -0.78
N VAL A 77 6.56 -3.06 -0.10
CA VAL A 77 5.32 -2.86 0.66
C VAL A 77 4.46 -1.86 -0.10
N SER A 78 3.29 -2.28 -0.57
CA SER A 78 2.34 -1.42 -1.29
C SER A 78 1.19 -1.02 -0.36
N ILE A 79 1.04 0.27 -0.10
CA ILE A 79 -0.01 0.84 0.76
C ILE A 79 -1.24 1.18 -0.09
N HIS A 80 -2.38 0.68 0.32
CA HIS A 80 -3.69 0.88 -0.31
C HIS A 80 -4.73 1.27 0.74
N GLY A 81 -5.82 1.84 0.28
CA GLY A 81 -7.02 2.09 1.06
C GLY A 81 -8.20 1.35 0.44
N TYR A 82 -9.02 0.73 1.28
CA TYR A 82 -10.29 0.15 0.84
C TYR A 82 -11.46 0.81 1.57
N GLY A 83 -12.70 0.52 1.15
CA GLY A 83 -13.89 1.13 1.76
C GLY A 83 -15.25 0.61 1.28
N ARG A 84 -15.30 -0.49 0.52
CA ARG A 84 -16.55 -1.11 0.03
C ARG A 84 -16.78 -2.53 0.54
N ASP A 85 -16.01 -2.96 1.53
CA ASP A 85 -16.05 -4.32 2.08
C ASP A 85 -16.74 -4.39 3.44
N ASP A 86 -17.40 -3.31 3.87
CA ASP A 86 -18.11 -3.16 5.16
C ASP A 86 -17.27 -3.45 6.42
N ASP A 87 -15.96 -3.63 6.25
CA ASP A 87 -15.00 -3.91 7.31
C ASP A 87 -14.16 -2.66 7.61
N PHE A 88 -14.69 -1.81 8.48
CA PHE A 88 -14.08 -0.53 8.84
C PHE A 88 -12.96 -0.66 9.89
N PHE A 89 -12.65 -1.86 10.37
CA PHE A 89 -11.71 -2.05 11.48
C PHE A 89 -10.74 -3.20 11.23
N ALA A 90 -10.38 -3.46 9.97
CA ALA A 90 -9.37 -4.46 9.62
C ALA A 90 -8.24 -3.89 8.78
N VAL A 91 -7.00 -4.20 9.13
CA VAL A 91 -5.85 -4.03 8.24
C VAL A 91 -5.56 -5.37 7.60
N LEU A 92 -5.55 -5.41 6.27
CA LEU A 92 -5.34 -6.66 5.54
C LEU A 92 -3.95 -6.70 4.91
N LEU A 93 -3.20 -7.78 5.13
CA LEU A 93 -1.84 -7.98 4.63
C LEU A 93 -1.79 -9.11 3.59
N GLY A 94 -1.99 -8.71 2.34
CA GLY A 94 -1.90 -9.54 1.15
C GLY A 94 -0.49 -9.64 0.56
N GLY A 95 -0.40 -9.93 -0.74
CA GLY A 95 0.86 -10.07 -1.48
C GLY A 95 1.48 -11.48 -1.41
N THR A 96 2.48 -11.74 -2.25
CA THR A 96 3.10 -13.07 -2.36
C THR A 96 4.15 -13.35 -1.28
N ASN A 97 4.72 -12.33 -0.64
CA ASN A 97 5.71 -12.52 0.42
C ASN A 97 5.02 -12.80 1.78
N ARG A 98 4.55 -14.03 1.96
CA ARG A 98 3.78 -14.43 3.16
C ARG A 98 4.57 -14.34 4.46
N PRO A 99 5.86 -14.76 4.54
CA PRO A 99 6.64 -14.59 5.76
C PRO A 99 6.77 -13.11 6.18
N PHE A 100 6.95 -12.21 5.21
CA PHE A 100 7.04 -10.78 5.51
C PHE A 100 5.69 -10.17 5.89
N ALA A 101 4.60 -10.58 5.23
CA ALA A 101 3.25 -10.19 5.62
C ALA A 101 2.95 -10.59 7.08
N HIS A 102 3.31 -11.81 7.48
CA HIS A 102 3.12 -12.27 8.86
C HIS A 102 3.95 -11.48 9.87
N HIS A 103 5.21 -11.19 9.53
CA HIS A 103 6.09 -10.37 10.36
C HIS A 103 5.54 -8.95 10.58
N LEU A 104 5.10 -8.28 9.50
CA LEU A 104 4.49 -6.95 9.60
C LEU A 104 3.17 -6.99 10.38
N ALA A 105 2.37 -8.05 10.19
CA ALA A 105 1.11 -8.23 10.91
C ALA A 105 1.33 -8.35 12.42
N GLY A 106 2.38 -9.06 12.87
CA GLY A 106 2.75 -9.13 14.29
C GLY A 106 2.96 -7.74 14.90
N HIS A 107 3.80 -6.91 14.27
CA HIS A 107 4.06 -5.55 14.74
C HIS A 107 2.82 -4.66 14.73
N LEU A 108 1.94 -4.80 13.73
CA LEU A 108 0.70 -4.03 13.66
C LEU A 108 -0.28 -4.43 14.77
N ARG A 109 -0.38 -5.72 15.11
CA ARG A 109 -1.23 -6.19 16.23
C ARG A 109 -0.77 -5.61 17.57
N ASP A 110 0.54 -5.47 17.77
CA ASP A 110 1.09 -4.91 19.01
C ASP A 110 0.93 -3.38 19.10
N THR A 111 0.66 -2.70 17.98
CA THR A 111 0.63 -1.24 17.89
C THR A 111 -0.79 -0.67 17.76
N LEU A 112 -1.65 -1.35 17.02
CA LEU A 112 -3.01 -0.87 16.76
C LEU A 112 -3.91 -1.10 17.99
N PRO A 113 -4.91 -0.24 18.22
CA PRO A 113 -5.86 -0.46 19.30
C PRO A 113 -6.67 -1.76 19.13
N ASP A 114 -7.16 -2.32 20.24
CA ASP A 114 -7.79 -3.65 20.29
C ASP A 114 -9.05 -3.82 19.42
N ASP A 115 -9.69 -2.73 19.00
CA ASP A 115 -10.83 -2.74 18.09
C ASP A 115 -10.42 -3.02 16.63
N TYR A 116 -9.13 -2.93 16.30
CA TYR A 116 -8.59 -3.26 14.99
C TYR A 116 -8.15 -4.72 14.88
N ARG A 117 -8.65 -5.39 13.85
CA ARG A 117 -8.13 -6.70 13.43
C ARG A 117 -6.99 -6.53 12.43
N VAL A 118 -5.98 -7.37 12.54
CA VAL A 118 -4.92 -7.47 11.54
C VAL A 118 -4.97 -8.86 10.91
N VAL A 119 -5.32 -8.92 9.63
CA VAL A 119 -5.59 -10.15 8.89
C VAL A 119 -4.48 -10.41 7.87
N ASP A 120 -3.72 -11.48 8.07
CA ASP A 120 -2.65 -11.93 7.17
C ASP A 120 -2.87 -13.38 6.68
N ASP A 121 -4.02 -13.98 6.95
CA ASP A 121 -4.47 -15.17 6.22
C ASP A 121 -5.24 -14.75 4.96
N LEU A 122 -4.73 -15.16 3.79
CA LEU A 122 -5.38 -14.91 2.51
C LEU A 122 -6.78 -15.52 2.43
N ALA A 123 -7.04 -16.63 3.13
CA ALA A 123 -8.34 -17.29 3.13
C ALA A 123 -9.43 -16.41 3.76
N GLU A 124 -9.07 -15.60 4.75
CA GLU A 124 -9.96 -14.69 5.48
C GLU A 124 -10.15 -13.34 4.76
N MET A 125 -9.33 -13.04 3.75
CA MET A 125 -9.42 -11.81 2.97
C MET A 125 -10.38 -11.94 1.77
N PRO A 126 -11.15 -10.87 1.44
CA PRO A 126 -11.83 -10.77 0.16
C PRO A 126 -10.87 -11.00 -1.00
N ARG A 127 -11.25 -11.85 -1.96
CA ARG A 127 -10.37 -12.26 -3.08
C ARG A 127 -9.68 -11.11 -3.79
N ARG A 128 -10.39 -9.99 -3.97
CA ARG A 128 -9.89 -8.79 -4.67
C ARG A 128 -8.82 -8.00 -3.90
N LEU A 129 -8.76 -8.14 -2.58
CA LEU A 129 -7.83 -7.42 -1.69
C LEU A 129 -6.59 -8.25 -1.33
N ARG A 130 -6.50 -9.50 -1.80
CA ARG A 130 -5.37 -10.40 -1.50
C ARG A 130 -4.05 -9.94 -2.12
N GLY A 131 -4.07 -9.14 -3.18
CA GLY A 131 -2.87 -8.60 -3.79
C GLY A 131 -1.90 -9.61 -4.43
N VAL A 132 -2.25 -10.90 -4.58
CA VAL A 132 -1.32 -11.98 -4.99
C VAL A 132 -1.10 -12.15 -6.50
N HIS A 133 -1.76 -11.36 -7.35
CA HIS A 133 -1.65 -11.53 -8.80
C HIS A 133 -0.22 -11.20 -9.30
N PRO A 134 0.41 -12.01 -10.16
CA PRO A 134 1.82 -11.82 -10.57
C PRO A 134 2.09 -10.51 -11.31
N ARG A 135 1.11 -10.00 -12.07
CA ARG A 135 1.21 -8.67 -12.72
C ARG A 135 1.16 -7.48 -11.75
N ASN A 136 0.73 -7.66 -10.51
CA ASN A 136 0.69 -6.57 -9.53
C ASN A 136 2.13 -6.13 -9.22
N PRO A 137 2.49 -4.83 -9.36
CA PRO A 137 3.85 -4.34 -9.10
C PRO A 137 4.46 -4.79 -7.77
N VAL A 138 3.65 -4.93 -6.71
CA VAL A 138 4.11 -5.41 -5.40
C VAL A 138 4.77 -6.79 -5.45
N ASN A 139 4.43 -7.64 -6.42
CA ASN A 139 4.91 -9.01 -6.55
C ASN A 139 6.01 -9.19 -7.61
N ARG A 140 6.37 -8.15 -8.36
CA ARG A 140 7.41 -8.21 -9.40
C ARG A 140 8.85 -8.29 -8.86
N PRO A 141 9.21 -7.69 -7.70
CA PRO A 141 10.55 -7.81 -7.14
C PRO A 141 10.92 -9.26 -6.82
N ARG A 142 12.22 -9.55 -6.76
CA ARG A 142 12.77 -10.91 -6.57
C ARG A 142 12.16 -11.68 -5.40
N HIS A 143 11.86 -11.00 -4.29
CA HIS A 143 11.32 -11.60 -3.08
C HIS A 143 9.81 -11.41 -2.93
N GLY A 144 9.13 -10.95 -3.99
CA GLY A 144 7.73 -10.53 -3.94
C GLY A 144 7.54 -9.33 -3.02
N GLY A 145 6.32 -9.18 -2.50
CA GLY A 145 6.01 -8.09 -1.60
C GLY A 145 4.74 -8.31 -0.81
N VAL A 146 4.39 -7.28 -0.02
CA VAL A 146 3.23 -7.25 0.86
C VAL A 146 2.32 -6.13 0.41
N GLN A 147 1.04 -6.43 0.20
CA GLN A 147 0.00 -5.43 -0.01
C GLN A 147 -0.67 -5.14 1.32
N VAL A 148 -0.67 -3.88 1.75
CA VAL A 148 -1.32 -3.44 2.99
C VAL A 148 -2.55 -2.64 2.62
N GLU A 149 -3.73 -3.16 2.98
CA GLU A 149 -5.02 -2.53 2.76
C GLU A 149 -5.47 -1.86 4.06
N LEU A 150 -5.56 -0.53 4.05
CA LEU A 150 -5.93 0.27 5.21
C LEU A 150 -7.43 0.63 5.17
N PRO A 151 -8.17 0.39 6.28
CA PRO A 151 -9.56 0.78 6.37
C PRO A 151 -9.68 2.31 6.45
N PRO A 152 -10.86 2.89 6.14
CA PRO A 152 -11.05 4.34 6.21
C PRO A 152 -10.77 4.93 7.59
N SER A 153 -11.06 4.19 8.67
CA SER A 153 -10.89 4.60 10.07
C SER A 153 -9.43 4.89 10.45
N ILE A 154 -8.46 4.12 9.96
CA ILE A 154 -7.02 4.38 10.19
C ILE A 154 -6.53 5.57 9.38
N ARG A 155 -7.10 5.79 8.19
CA ARG A 155 -6.70 6.88 7.29
C ARG A 155 -7.36 8.22 7.66
N TRP A 156 -8.37 8.20 8.51
CA TRP A 156 -9.10 9.37 8.99
C TRP A 156 -8.50 9.88 10.31
N ASN A 157 -8.27 11.18 10.39
CA ASN A 157 -7.85 11.84 11.61
C ASN A 157 -9.09 12.25 12.42
N LEU A 158 -9.33 11.57 13.54
CA LEU A 158 -10.48 11.84 14.39
C LEU A 158 -10.42 13.23 15.04
N ASP A 159 -9.25 13.64 15.53
CA ASP A 159 -9.07 14.92 16.22
C ASP A 159 -9.21 16.12 15.28
N ALA A 160 -8.68 16.00 14.06
CA ALA A 160 -8.74 17.04 13.05
C ALA A 160 -10.05 17.04 12.24
N HIS A 161 -10.89 16.00 12.40
CA HIS A 161 -12.09 15.77 11.59
C HIS A 161 -11.85 15.88 10.07
N ASP A 162 -10.70 15.39 9.59
CA ASP A 162 -10.31 15.33 8.17
C ASP A 162 -9.45 14.07 7.92
N TRP A 163 -8.99 13.85 6.70
CA TRP A 163 -8.07 12.76 6.40
C TRP A 163 -6.68 13.05 6.95
N SER A 164 -5.94 11.98 7.28
CA SER A 164 -4.55 12.05 7.76
C SER A 164 -3.55 12.33 6.61
N ASP A 165 -3.86 13.33 5.78
CA ASP A 165 -3.10 13.71 4.58
C ASP A 165 -2.43 15.10 4.68
N ARG A 166 -2.37 15.67 5.90
CA ARG A 166 -1.73 16.95 6.22
C ARG A 166 -0.67 16.81 7.30
#